data_AF-A0A5M6BZZ8-F1
#
_entry.id   AF-A0A5M6BZZ8-F1
#
_cell.length_a   1.000
_cell.length_b   1.000
_cell.length_c   1.000
_cell.angle_alpha   90.00
_cell.angle_beta   90.00
_cell.angle_gamma   90.00
#
_symmetry.space_group_name_H-M   'P 1'
#
loop_
_entity.id
_entity.type
_entity.pdbx_description
1 polymer ?
#
loop_
_entity_poly.entity_id
_entity_poly.type
_entity_poly.pdbx_seq_one_letter_code
_entity_poly.pdbx_strand_id
1 'polypeptide(L)'
;MVTLPHSIQRLIFVFILAAPLLSIAAPAAAAAADPPSKLQPRAPMPSRRMGATKRSKKVEPLKKKDYSSFLCPGGSVACPIPPDEITPESAVTLQSGLNSLADWFKVGFECVELDTELNSCGGCLALGAGQDCTTILNARATGCEFGTCQVYSCFEGYVVSPDRTTCVKKGSMTPATPVTAIGGPDSEPDSNDQQVVMARR
;
A
#
# COMPACT_ATOMS: atom_id res chain seq x y z
N MET A 1 5.67 -34.96 14.60
CA MET A 1 6.36 -35.05 13.31
C MET A 1 5.75 -33.99 12.41
N VAL A 2 6.39 -32.83 12.26
CA VAL A 2 5.83 -31.70 11.51
C VAL A 2 6.22 -31.88 10.03
N THR A 3 5.24 -32.18 9.18
CA THR A 3 5.42 -32.28 7.73
C THR A 3 5.38 -30.87 7.14
N LEU A 4 6.55 -30.31 6.79
CA LEU A 4 6.61 -29.02 6.12
C LEU A 4 6.25 -29.13 4.62
N PRO A 5 5.58 -28.13 4.05
CA PRO A 5 5.27 -28.07 2.63
C PRO A 5 6.55 -27.97 1.77
N HIS A 6 6.55 -28.67 0.63
CA HIS A 6 7.70 -28.79 -0.29
C HIS A 6 8.33 -27.46 -0.72
N SER A 7 7.53 -26.38 -0.76
CA SER A 7 8.01 -25.04 -1.10
C SER A 7 9.01 -24.50 -0.07
N ILE A 8 8.82 -24.80 1.22
CA ILE A 8 9.72 -24.36 2.29
C ILE A 8 11.00 -25.21 2.30
N GLN A 9 10.89 -26.51 2.02
CA GLN A 9 12.05 -27.39 1.89
C GLN A 9 12.99 -26.94 0.76
N ARG A 10 12.44 -26.49 -0.38
CA ARG A 10 13.24 -25.93 -1.49
C ARG A 10 13.95 -24.63 -1.10
N LEU A 11 13.28 -23.74 -0.36
CA LEU A 11 13.86 -22.47 0.10
C LEU A 11 15.04 -22.69 1.07
N ILE A 12 14.93 -23.65 1.98
CA ILE A 12 16.02 -24.02 2.90
C ILE A 12 17.23 -24.56 2.14
N PHE A 13 17.02 -25.42 1.14
CA PHE A 13 18.12 -25.96 0.32
C PHE A 13 18.84 -24.88 -0.49
N VAL A 14 18.13 -23.86 -1.00
CA VAL A 14 18.75 -22.75 -1.73
C VAL A 14 19.60 -21.87 -0.80
N PHE A 15 19.13 -21.59 0.43
CA PHE A 15 19.90 -20.81 1.41
C PHE A 15 21.16 -21.54 1.90
N ILE A 16 21.15 -22.87 2.00
CA ILE A 16 22.32 -23.65 2.43
C ILE A 16 23.37 -23.79 1.31
N LEU A 17 22.94 -23.83 0.04
CA LEU A 17 23.85 -23.96 -1.11
C LEU A 17 24.45 -22.63 -1.59
N ALA A 18 23.90 -21.48 -1.16
CA ALA A 18 24.33 -20.15 -1.59
C ALA A 18 25.31 -19.44 -0.63
N ALA A 19 25.96 -20.18 0.28
CA ALA A 19 27.03 -19.64 1.12
C ALA A 19 28.44 -20.06 0.63
N PRO A 20 29.01 -19.42 -0.40
CA PRO A 20 30.44 -19.45 -0.59
C PRO A 20 31.10 -18.23 0.09
N LEU A 21 32.01 -18.54 1.02
CA LEU A 21 33.31 -17.88 1.17
C LEU A 21 33.34 -16.47 1.81
N LEU A 22 33.01 -16.39 3.10
CA LEU A 22 33.68 -15.46 4.03
C LEU A 22 34.91 -16.16 4.62
N SER A 23 36.04 -16.10 3.92
CA SER A 23 37.39 -16.34 4.47
C SER A 23 38.41 -16.02 3.40
N ILE A 24 39.34 -15.10 3.69
CA ILE A 24 40.71 -14.88 3.18
C ILE A 24 41.05 -13.43 3.61
N ALA A 25 41.67 -13.23 4.77
CA ALA A 25 43.11 -13.19 5.03
C ALA A 25 43.65 -11.75 5.07
N ALA A 26 44.04 -11.32 6.27
CA ALA A 26 44.98 -10.23 6.48
C ALA A 26 46.41 -10.71 6.16
N PRO A 27 47.29 -9.79 5.73
CA PRO A 27 48.57 -9.73 6.41
C PRO A 27 48.95 -8.30 6.80
N ALA A 28 49.40 -8.17 8.05
CA ALA A 28 50.24 -7.08 8.49
C ALA A 28 51.63 -7.23 7.84
N ALA A 29 52.09 -6.19 7.14
CA ALA A 29 53.48 -6.04 6.76
C ALA A 29 53.93 -4.63 7.14
N ALA A 30 54.80 -4.58 8.14
CA ALA A 30 55.52 -3.41 8.58
C ALA A 30 56.78 -3.18 7.71
N ALA A 31 57.15 -1.91 7.61
CA ALA A 31 58.48 -1.37 7.38
C ALA A 31 59.14 -1.51 5.99
N ALA A 32 59.22 -0.38 5.28
CA ALA A 32 60.50 0.23 4.91
C ALA A 32 60.26 1.70 4.53
N ALA A 33 60.85 2.62 5.29
CA ALA A 33 60.88 4.04 4.99
C ALA A 33 62.14 4.35 4.18
N ASP A 34 61.97 4.87 2.96
CA ASP A 34 63.05 5.40 2.14
C ASP A 34 63.48 6.81 2.60
N PRO A 35 64.77 7.16 2.51
CA PRO A 35 65.26 8.51 2.85
C PRO A 35 64.78 9.58 1.84
N PRO A 36 64.70 10.86 2.26
CA PRO A 36 64.11 11.93 1.46
C PRO A 36 65.01 12.28 0.28
N SER A 37 64.60 11.85 -0.92
CA SER A 37 65.21 12.26 -2.17
C SER A 37 64.70 13.66 -2.54
N LYS A 38 65.63 14.63 -2.47
CA LYS A 38 65.64 15.97 -3.08
C LYS A 38 64.30 16.46 -3.67
N LEU A 39 63.71 17.45 -3.00
CA LEU A 39 62.59 18.27 -3.50
C LEU A 39 62.96 18.88 -4.87
N GLN A 40 62.46 18.28 -5.95
CA GLN A 40 62.48 18.93 -7.26
C GLN A 40 61.25 19.83 -7.43
N PRO A 41 61.40 21.05 -7.96
CA PRO A 41 60.26 21.90 -8.31
C PRO A 41 59.38 21.21 -9.35
N ARG A 42 58.11 20.94 -9.01
CA ARG A 42 57.13 20.47 -10.00
C ARG A 42 56.87 21.59 -11.01
N ALA A 43 57.08 21.30 -12.29
CA ALA A 43 56.68 22.20 -13.37
C ALA A 43 55.16 22.45 -13.34
N PRO A 44 54.68 23.65 -13.70
CA PRO A 44 53.26 23.95 -13.74
C PRO A 44 52.58 23.09 -14.79
N MET A 45 51.66 22.24 -14.34
CA MET A 45 50.82 21.43 -15.21
C MET A 45 49.63 22.31 -15.67
N PRO A 46 49.39 22.49 -16.99
CA PRO A 46 48.30 23.33 -17.46
C PRO A 46 46.96 22.77 -16.97
N SER A 47 46.16 23.61 -16.31
CA SER A 47 44.88 23.20 -15.76
C SER A 47 43.95 22.79 -16.90
N ARG A 48 43.46 21.55 -16.87
CA ARG A 48 42.29 21.12 -17.66
C ARG A 48 41.04 21.80 -17.08
N ARG A 49 40.93 23.12 -17.25
CA ARG A 49 39.74 23.91 -16.88
C ARG A 49 39.30 24.81 -18.02
N MET A 50 39.25 24.27 -19.24
CA MET A 50 38.34 24.76 -20.28
C MET A 50 37.91 23.53 -21.08
N GLY A 51 36.65 23.12 -20.92
CA GLY A 51 36.09 21.96 -21.61
C GLY A 51 35.57 20.84 -20.70
N ALA A 52 35.50 21.04 -19.38
CA ALA A 52 34.63 20.21 -18.54
C ALA A 52 33.19 20.53 -18.95
N THR A 53 32.69 19.76 -19.92
CA THR A 53 31.27 19.60 -20.24
C THR A 53 30.49 19.75 -18.95
N LYS A 54 29.62 20.77 -18.90
CA LYS A 54 28.65 20.92 -17.82
C LYS A 54 28.05 19.54 -17.64
N ARG A 55 28.37 18.88 -16.52
CA ARG A 55 27.69 17.65 -16.13
C ARG A 55 26.25 18.09 -16.03
N SER A 56 25.48 17.84 -17.08
CA SER A 56 24.04 17.80 -17.05
C SER A 56 23.76 16.75 -15.99
N LYS A 57 23.71 17.23 -14.74
CA LYS A 57 23.17 16.48 -13.62
C LYS A 57 21.78 16.22 -14.12
N LYS A 58 21.57 15.02 -14.65
CA LYS A 58 20.27 14.48 -15.02
C LYS A 58 19.46 14.74 -13.75
N VAL A 59 18.63 15.79 -13.80
CA VAL A 59 17.73 16.09 -12.71
C VAL A 59 16.79 14.91 -12.80
N GLU A 60 17.11 13.87 -12.04
CA GLU A 60 16.13 12.84 -11.80
C GLU A 60 14.87 13.57 -11.35
N PRO A 61 13.71 13.28 -11.96
CA PRO A 61 12.46 13.91 -11.56
C PRO A 61 12.39 13.76 -10.04
N LEU A 62 12.30 14.89 -9.36
CA LEU A 62 12.22 14.95 -7.89
C LEU A 62 11.25 13.88 -7.45
N LYS A 63 11.78 12.78 -6.86
CA LYS A 63 10.96 11.88 -6.07
C LYS A 63 10.20 12.80 -5.13
N LYS A 64 8.87 12.84 -5.27
CA LYS A 64 8.01 13.59 -4.36
C LYS A 64 8.49 13.22 -2.97
N LYS A 65 8.96 14.21 -2.21
CA LYS A 65 9.52 13.95 -0.90
C LYS A 65 8.36 13.47 -0.05
N ASP A 66 8.43 12.22 0.38
CA ASP A 66 7.43 11.65 1.27
C ASP A 66 7.65 12.24 2.66
N TYR A 67 7.03 13.40 2.92
CA TYR A 67 7.13 14.09 4.21
C TYR A 67 6.45 13.30 5.34
N SER A 68 5.58 12.35 4.98
CA SER A 68 4.83 11.50 5.90
C SER A 68 5.73 10.78 6.91
N SER A 69 6.88 10.26 6.50
CA SER A 69 7.81 9.56 7.42
C SER A 69 8.45 10.46 8.48
N PHE A 70 8.44 11.78 8.28
CA PHE A 70 8.93 12.75 9.26
C PHE A 70 7.82 13.29 10.17
N LEU A 71 6.59 13.32 9.66
CA LEU A 71 5.42 13.85 10.36
C LEU A 71 4.77 12.80 11.25
N CYS A 72 4.80 11.54 10.82
CA CYS A 72 4.06 10.45 11.43
C CYS A 72 4.96 9.27 11.82
N PRO A 73 4.86 8.74 13.06
CA PRO A 73 5.58 7.55 13.48
C PRO A 73 4.96 6.28 12.89
N GLY A 74 5.69 5.16 12.97
CA GLY A 74 5.13 3.83 12.69
C GLY A 74 4.87 3.50 11.22
N GLY A 75 5.35 4.34 10.28
CA GLY A 75 5.10 4.12 8.84
C GLY A 75 3.70 4.53 8.39
N SER A 76 2.94 5.21 9.24
CA SER A 76 1.66 5.82 8.86
C SER A 76 1.87 7.01 7.91
N VAL A 77 0.83 7.32 7.15
CA VAL A 77 0.85 8.39 6.16
C VAL A 77 0.18 9.63 6.72
N ALA A 78 0.85 10.78 6.60
CA ALA A 78 0.27 12.08 6.92
C ALA A 78 -0.80 12.43 5.87
N CYS A 79 -2.06 12.47 6.30
CA CYS A 79 -3.19 12.92 5.49
C CYS A 79 -3.62 14.32 5.94
N PRO A 80 -3.79 15.28 5.00
CA PRO A 80 -4.18 16.63 5.36
C PRO A 80 -5.63 16.67 5.82
N ILE A 81 -5.91 17.52 6.81
CA ILE A 81 -7.26 17.76 7.31
C ILE A 81 -7.79 19.00 6.58
N PRO A 82 -8.72 18.87 5.63
CA PRO A 82 -9.28 20.04 4.96
C PRO A 82 -10.14 20.83 5.97
N PRO A 83 -10.08 22.17 5.95
CA PRO A 83 -10.92 23.00 6.82
C PRO A 83 -12.39 23.02 6.38
N ASP A 84 -12.66 22.72 5.10
CA ASP A 84 -13.98 22.70 4.46
C ASP A 84 -14.28 21.29 3.89
N GLU A 85 -15.48 21.08 3.36
CA GLU A 85 -15.91 19.78 2.80
C GLU A 85 -14.96 19.25 1.71
N ILE A 86 -14.76 17.92 1.72
CA ILE A 86 -13.90 17.21 0.77
C ILE A 86 -14.54 17.27 -0.64
N THR A 87 -14.11 18.25 -1.43
CA THR A 87 -14.49 18.40 -2.84
C THR A 87 -13.31 18.02 -3.75
N PRO A 88 -13.54 17.52 -4.97
CA PRO A 88 -12.45 17.18 -5.89
C PRO A 88 -11.55 18.38 -6.22
N GLU A 89 -12.09 19.60 -6.21
CA GLU A 89 -11.33 20.83 -6.43
C GLU A 89 -10.40 21.16 -5.26
N SER A 90 -10.88 20.95 -4.03
CA SER A 90 -10.06 21.11 -2.81
C SER A 90 -8.90 20.12 -2.78
N ALA A 91 -9.11 18.87 -3.21
CA ALA A 91 -8.09 17.84 -3.27
C ALA A 91 -6.93 18.23 -4.20
N VAL A 92 -7.23 18.76 -5.38
CA VAL A 92 -6.20 19.22 -6.34
C VAL A 92 -5.43 20.42 -5.79
N THR A 93 -6.13 21.35 -5.13
CA THR A 93 -5.51 22.52 -4.51
C THR A 93 -4.60 22.14 -3.35
N LEU A 94 -5.03 21.20 -2.51
CA LEU A 94 -4.24 20.64 -1.41
C LEU A 94 -2.99 19.90 -1.93
N GLN A 95 -3.14 19.01 -2.91
CA GLN A 95 -2.00 18.32 -3.51
C GLN A 95 -0.97 19.31 -4.09
N SER A 96 -1.44 20.41 -4.68
CA SER A 96 -0.59 21.44 -5.27
C SER A 96 -0.01 22.42 -4.24
N GLY A 97 -0.65 22.58 -3.08
CA GLY A 97 -0.23 23.48 -2.00
C GLY A 97 0.74 22.84 -1.01
N LEU A 98 0.75 21.51 -0.87
CA LEU A 98 1.56 20.77 0.09
C LEU A 98 3.00 20.52 -0.40
N ASN A 99 3.69 21.57 -0.83
CA ASN A 99 5.07 21.47 -1.35
C ASN A 99 6.14 21.51 -0.24
N SER A 100 5.78 22.05 0.93
CA SER A 100 6.70 22.26 2.05
C SER A 100 6.12 21.74 3.36
N LEU A 101 7.00 21.32 4.27
CA LEU A 101 6.68 20.94 5.66
C LEU A 101 5.90 22.05 6.38
N ALA A 102 6.21 23.32 6.10
CA ALA A 102 5.49 24.47 6.66
C ALA A 102 4.01 24.50 6.24
N ASP A 103 3.68 24.02 5.03
CA ASP A 103 2.29 24.02 4.54
C ASP A 103 1.48 22.90 5.19
N TRP A 104 2.11 21.74 5.43
CA TRP A 104 1.53 20.67 6.23
C TRP A 104 1.13 21.13 7.64
N PHE A 105 1.97 21.95 8.30
CA PHE A 105 1.62 22.51 9.61
C PHE A 105 0.54 23.59 9.58
N LYS A 106 0.35 24.28 8.44
CA LYS A 106 -0.72 25.30 8.31
C LYS A 106 -2.08 24.65 8.08
N VAL A 107 -2.14 23.63 7.22
CA VAL A 107 -3.38 22.91 6.91
C VAL A 107 -3.78 22.00 8.07
N GLY A 108 -2.80 21.44 8.77
CA GLY A 108 -3.03 20.37 9.73
C GLY A 108 -3.07 19.03 9.03
N PHE A 109 -2.63 18.00 9.75
CA PHE A 109 -2.58 16.64 9.24
C PHE A 109 -2.88 15.64 10.34
N GLU A 110 -3.42 14.51 9.94
CA GLU A 110 -3.59 13.32 10.77
C GLU A 110 -2.73 12.19 10.23
N CYS A 111 -2.28 11.32 11.12
CA CYS A 111 -1.48 10.16 10.77
C CYS A 111 -2.41 8.95 10.62
N VAL A 112 -2.48 8.42 9.41
CA VAL A 112 -3.43 7.37 9.04
C VAL A 112 -2.71 6.15 8.49
N GLU A 113 -3.15 4.96 8.90
CA GLU A 113 -2.70 3.70 8.34
C GLU A 113 -3.57 3.34 7.13
N LEU A 114 -3.10 3.65 5.93
CA LEU A 114 -3.88 3.46 4.69
C LEU A 114 -4.24 1.99 4.41
N ASP A 115 -3.55 1.05 5.06
CA ASP A 115 -3.75 -0.38 4.86
C ASP A 115 -4.93 -0.95 5.65
N THR A 116 -5.36 -0.25 6.69
CA THR A 116 -6.33 -0.74 7.70
C THR A 116 -7.40 0.29 8.03
N GLU A 117 -7.17 1.57 7.74
CA GLU A 117 -8.13 2.65 8.00
C GLU A 117 -9.34 2.57 7.07
N LEU A 118 -10.53 2.66 7.64
CA LEU A 118 -11.77 2.46 6.91
C LEU A 118 -12.17 3.66 6.07
N ASN A 119 -11.89 4.87 6.58
CA ASN A 119 -12.33 6.14 5.97
C ASN A 119 -11.31 6.72 4.99
N SER A 120 -10.11 6.15 4.91
CA SER A 120 -9.02 6.57 4.02
C SER A 120 -8.25 5.34 3.52
N CYS A 121 -9.00 4.32 3.11
CA CYS A 121 -8.43 3.07 2.65
C CYS A 121 -7.67 3.29 1.34
N GLY A 122 -6.43 2.84 1.28
CA GLY A 122 -5.56 2.92 0.10
C GLY A 122 -4.99 4.31 -0.22
N GLY A 123 -5.39 5.36 0.52
CA GLY A 123 -4.96 6.73 0.26
C GLY A 123 -5.67 7.77 1.13
N CYS A 124 -5.13 8.98 1.20
CA CYS A 124 -5.81 10.05 1.92
C CYS A 124 -7.09 10.46 1.18
N LEU A 125 -8.23 10.35 1.86
CA LEU A 125 -9.54 10.74 1.29
C LEU A 125 -9.57 12.23 0.89
N ALA A 126 -9.00 13.10 1.72
CA ALA A 126 -8.90 14.54 1.46
C ALA A 126 -8.07 14.90 0.21
N LEU A 127 -7.17 14.02 -0.22
CA LEU A 127 -6.39 14.19 -1.45
C LEU A 127 -7.05 13.51 -2.65
N GLY A 128 -8.24 12.93 -2.49
CA GLY A 128 -8.92 12.14 -3.50
C GLY A 128 -8.19 10.86 -3.89
N ALA A 129 -7.24 10.40 -3.06
CA ALA A 129 -6.40 9.25 -3.35
C ALA A 129 -6.90 7.95 -2.70
N GLY A 130 -7.70 8.04 -1.64
CA GLY A 130 -8.33 6.89 -1.00
C GLY A 130 -9.84 6.91 -1.08
N GLN A 131 -10.45 5.91 -0.45
CA GLN A 131 -11.89 5.75 -0.40
C GLN A 131 -12.40 5.44 1.00
N ASP A 132 -13.64 5.81 1.26
CA ASP A 132 -14.36 5.46 2.49
C ASP A 132 -15.13 4.15 2.28
N CYS A 133 -14.66 3.11 2.94
CA CYS A 133 -15.24 1.77 2.89
C CYS A 133 -16.60 1.64 3.57
N THR A 134 -17.00 2.59 4.43
CA THR A 134 -18.33 2.60 5.06
C THR A 134 -19.44 2.97 4.08
N THR A 135 -19.08 3.63 2.97
CA THR A 135 -20.03 4.15 1.98
C THR A 135 -20.45 3.11 0.93
N ILE A 136 -19.92 1.88 1.00
CA ILE A 136 -20.28 0.81 0.07
C ILE A 136 -21.77 0.48 0.20
N LEU A 137 -22.49 0.63 -0.91
CA LEU A 137 -23.93 0.40 -0.97
C LEU A 137 -24.30 -1.03 -0.59
N ASN A 138 -25.33 -1.14 0.25
CA ASN A 138 -25.90 -2.39 0.75
C ASN A 138 -24.93 -3.27 1.55
N ALA A 139 -23.73 -2.79 1.87
CA ALA A 139 -22.80 -3.47 2.76
C ALA A 139 -23.18 -3.20 4.21
N ARG A 140 -23.16 -4.26 5.02
CA ARG A 140 -23.43 -4.19 6.46
C ARG A 140 -22.14 -4.14 7.28
N ALA A 141 -21.10 -4.85 6.81
CA ALA A 141 -19.78 -4.82 7.43
C ALA A 141 -18.72 -4.76 6.33
N THR A 142 -17.85 -3.77 6.45
CA THR A 142 -16.73 -3.52 5.55
C THR A 142 -15.43 -3.36 6.34
N GLY A 143 -14.30 -3.51 5.66
CA GLY A 143 -12.96 -3.33 6.20
C GLY A 143 -12.02 -2.79 5.14
N CYS A 144 -10.88 -2.26 5.59
CA CYS A 144 -9.74 -2.02 4.73
C CYS A 144 -8.69 -3.11 4.99
N GLU A 145 -8.26 -3.79 3.94
CA GLU A 145 -7.19 -4.79 3.99
C GLU A 145 -6.19 -4.48 2.88
N PHE A 146 -4.93 -4.24 3.25
CA PHE A 146 -3.83 -3.96 2.30
C PHE A 146 -4.16 -2.82 1.32
N GLY A 147 -4.80 -1.77 1.84
CA GLY A 147 -5.19 -0.59 1.07
C GLY A 147 -6.34 -0.83 0.11
N THR A 148 -7.03 -1.95 0.24
CA THR A 148 -8.20 -2.29 -0.57
C THR A 148 -9.40 -2.55 0.30
N CYS A 149 -10.54 -2.09 -0.18
CA CYS A 149 -11.79 -2.14 0.52
C CYS A 149 -12.45 -3.52 0.38
N GLN A 150 -12.80 -4.14 1.49
CA GLN A 150 -13.36 -5.49 1.57
C GLN A 150 -14.74 -5.47 2.21
N VAL A 151 -15.67 -6.22 1.62
CA VAL A 151 -17.02 -6.42 2.13
C VAL A 151 -17.10 -7.79 2.79
N TYR A 152 -17.40 -7.80 4.09
CA TYR A 152 -17.55 -9.03 4.86
C TYR A 152 -19.00 -9.52 4.89
N SER A 153 -19.97 -8.60 4.90
CA SER A 153 -21.39 -8.96 4.89
C SER A 153 -22.25 -7.88 4.25
N CYS A 154 -23.39 -8.31 3.69
CA CYS A 154 -24.39 -7.46 3.07
C CYS A 154 -25.70 -7.44 3.87
N PHE A 155 -26.53 -6.44 3.65
CA PHE A 155 -27.91 -6.42 4.15
C PHE A 155 -28.77 -7.50 3.49
N GLU A 156 -29.92 -7.78 4.10
CA GLU A 156 -30.88 -8.77 3.58
C GLU A 156 -31.29 -8.46 2.14
N GLY A 157 -31.48 -9.51 1.33
CA GLY A 157 -31.72 -9.38 -0.11
C GLY A 157 -30.45 -9.16 -0.96
N TYR A 158 -29.27 -8.99 -0.34
CA TYR A 158 -27.98 -8.87 -1.04
C TYR A 158 -26.99 -9.98 -0.66
N VAL A 159 -26.06 -10.25 -1.55
CA VAL A 159 -24.94 -11.19 -1.40
C VAL A 159 -23.64 -10.49 -1.75
N VAL A 160 -22.56 -10.88 -1.08
CA VAL A 160 -21.22 -10.35 -1.34
C VAL A 160 -20.80 -10.80 -2.74
N SER A 161 -20.30 -9.85 -3.54
CA SER A 161 -19.74 -10.11 -4.87
C SER A 161 -18.57 -11.10 -4.79
N PRO A 162 -18.29 -11.91 -5.83
CA PRO A 162 -17.11 -12.78 -5.87
C PRO A 162 -15.79 -12.06 -5.56
N ASP A 163 -15.69 -10.79 -5.98
CA ASP A 163 -14.50 -9.95 -5.78
C ASP A 163 -14.46 -9.29 -4.40
N ARG A 164 -15.48 -9.49 -3.56
CA ARG A 164 -15.62 -8.91 -2.20
C ARG A 164 -15.59 -7.38 -2.14
N THR A 165 -15.75 -6.67 -3.24
CA THR A 165 -15.76 -5.19 -3.27
C THR A 165 -17.14 -4.57 -3.14
N THR A 166 -18.21 -5.34 -3.38
CA THR A 166 -19.58 -4.83 -3.48
C THR A 166 -20.62 -5.85 -3.02
N CYS A 167 -21.85 -5.38 -2.78
CA CYS A 167 -23.02 -6.19 -2.51
C CYS A 167 -23.97 -6.19 -3.71
N VAL A 168 -24.30 -7.37 -4.23
CA VAL A 168 -25.20 -7.55 -5.38
C VAL A 168 -26.50 -8.21 -4.94
N LYS A 169 -27.62 -7.92 -5.62
CA LYS A 169 -28.93 -8.45 -5.22
C LYS A 169 -28.98 -9.97 -5.40
N LYS A 170 -29.52 -10.69 -4.41
CA LYS A 170 -29.81 -12.13 -4.51
C LYS A 170 -30.77 -12.34 -5.68
N GLY A 171 -30.29 -12.92 -6.79
CA GLY A 171 -31.09 -13.19 -7.98
C GLY A 171 -30.81 -12.31 -9.21
N SER A 172 -29.82 -11.42 -9.20
CA SER A 172 -29.46 -10.62 -10.39
C SER A 172 -28.26 -11.14 -11.20
N MET A 173 -27.74 -12.34 -10.93
CA MET A 173 -26.81 -13.02 -11.84
C MET A 173 -27.12 -14.51 -11.92
N THR A 174 -27.77 -14.91 -13.00
CA THR A 174 -27.48 -16.18 -13.67
C THR A 174 -26.33 -15.91 -14.65
N PRO A 175 -25.09 -16.35 -14.39
CA PRO A 175 -24.23 -16.86 -15.44
C PRO A 175 -24.48 -18.35 -15.50
N ALA A 176 -25.06 -18.79 -16.62
CA ALA A 176 -25.33 -20.19 -16.90
C ALA A 176 -24.10 -21.07 -16.61
N THR A 177 -24.19 -21.89 -15.56
CA THR A 177 -23.39 -23.11 -15.44
C THR A 177 -24.40 -24.24 -15.27
N PRO A 178 -24.32 -25.30 -16.09
CA PRO A 178 -25.37 -26.31 -16.16
C PRO A 178 -25.50 -27.03 -14.82
N VAL A 179 -26.74 -27.07 -14.35
CA VAL A 179 -27.23 -27.92 -13.29
C VAL A 179 -26.73 -29.34 -13.52
N THR A 180 -25.71 -29.77 -12.77
CA THR A 180 -25.52 -31.18 -12.51
C THR A 180 -26.31 -31.47 -11.24
N ALA A 181 -27.60 -31.77 -11.45
CA ALA A 181 -28.46 -32.29 -10.40
C ALA A 181 -27.92 -33.67 -9.99
N ILE A 182 -27.23 -33.74 -8.85
CA ILE A 182 -27.10 -34.97 -8.08
C ILE A 182 -27.71 -34.64 -6.73
N GLY A 183 -28.87 -35.26 -6.48
CA GLY A 183 -29.74 -34.95 -5.36
C GLY A 183 -29.07 -35.14 -4.01
N GLY A 184 -29.29 -34.17 -3.14
CA GLY A 184 -29.41 -34.36 -1.71
C GLY A 184 -30.72 -33.70 -1.28
N PRO A 185 -31.61 -34.39 -0.53
CA PRO A 185 -32.66 -33.70 0.19
C PRO A 185 -32.01 -32.90 1.33
N ASP A 186 -32.80 -32.03 1.96
CA ASP A 186 -32.48 -31.31 3.21
C ASP A 186 -31.98 -29.87 3.04
N SER A 187 -32.92 -28.97 2.70
CA SER A 187 -33.14 -27.78 3.53
C SER A 187 -34.44 -27.10 3.12
N GLU A 188 -35.45 -27.25 3.99
CA GLU A 188 -36.76 -26.59 3.97
C GLU A 188 -36.74 -25.11 3.54
N PRO A 189 -37.73 -24.66 2.75
CA PRO A 189 -38.14 -23.27 2.72
C PRO A 189 -39.10 -23.00 3.89
N ASP A 190 -38.66 -22.23 4.87
CA ASP A 190 -39.52 -21.72 5.93
C ASP A 190 -40.50 -20.71 5.33
N SER A 191 -41.74 -21.17 5.11
CA SER A 191 -42.88 -20.38 4.69
C SER A 191 -43.97 -20.56 5.73
N ASN A 192 -43.99 -19.71 6.75
CA ASN A 192 -45.20 -19.46 7.51
C ASN A 192 -45.14 -18.15 8.31
N ASP A 193 -45.67 -17.06 7.76
CA ASP A 193 -46.42 -16.12 8.58
C ASP A 193 -47.69 -15.73 7.82
N GLN A 194 -48.70 -16.55 8.06
CA GLN A 194 -50.02 -16.46 7.49
C GLN A 194 -50.80 -15.37 8.23
N GLN A 195 -50.87 -14.22 7.57
CA GLN A 195 -51.95 -13.24 7.59
C GLN A 195 -53.28 -13.79 8.14
N VAL A 196 -53.55 -13.56 9.43
CA VAL A 196 -54.90 -13.74 10.00
C VAL A 196 -55.70 -12.47 9.73
N VAL A 197 -56.42 -12.51 8.61
CA VAL A 197 -57.55 -11.64 8.32
C VAL A 197 -58.66 -11.95 9.33
N MET A 198 -58.84 -11.11 10.35
CA MET A 198 -60.07 -11.08 11.15
C MET A 198 -61.06 -10.13 10.46
N ALA A 199 -62.01 -10.71 9.74
CA ALA A 199 -63.22 -10.04 9.29
C ALA A 199 -64.46 -10.79 9.82
N ARG A 200 -65.47 -10.01 10.25
CA ARG A 200 -66.83 -10.35 10.75
C ARG A 200 -66.87 -10.51 12.28
N ARG A 201 -67.60 -9.69 13.04
CA ARG A 201 -68.96 -9.15 12.87
C ARG A 201 -69.11 -7.73 13.38
#